data_AF-A0A0K8S5G9-F1
#
_entry.id   AF-A0A0K8S5G9-F1
#
_cell.length_a   1.000
_cell.length_b   1.000
_cell.length_c   1.000
_cell.angle_alpha   90.00
_cell.angle_beta   90.00
_cell.angle_gamma   90.00
#
_symmetry.space_group_name_H-M   'P 1'
#
loop_
_entity.id
_entity.type
_entity.pdbx_description
1 polymer ?
#
loop_
_entity_poly.entity_id
_entity_poly.type
_entity_poly.pdbx_seq_one_letter_code
_entity_poly.pdbx_strand_id
1 'polypeptide(L)'
;DNEEEEHFTSPILLPADHPIVSKLIMSEHRQAHHAGPQILMCILRQRYWITKARKLIRSVLIKCSACQRFRAKAVEPPVAPLPKERVTMGGVFEVAGVDLAGPLFLKDKSKVWIVLFTCAVYRAVHLELTTSLSTEAFLQVLRSFRREKRACQDNL
;
A
#
# COMPACT_ATOMS: atom_id res chain seq x y z
N ASP A 1 -32.03 -34.45 14.12
CA ASP A 1 -30.98 -35.48 13.92
C ASP A 1 -31.44 -36.67 13.06
N ASN A 2 -32.16 -36.43 11.96
CA ASN A 2 -32.43 -37.44 10.90
C ASN A 2 -32.22 -36.85 9.49
N GLU A 3 -32.39 -35.53 9.32
CA GLU A 3 -32.24 -34.83 8.03
C GLU A 3 -30.77 -34.71 7.55
N GLU A 4 -29.80 -34.64 8.46
CA GLU A 4 -28.38 -34.54 8.10
C GLU A 4 -27.82 -35.85 7.53
N GLU A 5 -28.34 -37.01 7.95
CA GLU A 5 -27.91 -38.33 7.48
C GLU A 5 -28.49 -38.68 6.10
N GLU A 6 -29.70 -38.19 5.79
CA GLU A 6 -30.40 -38.45 4.53
C GLU A 6 -29.70 -37.81 3.32
N HIS A 7 -29.05 -36.65 3.51
CA HIS A 7 -28.31 -35.95 2.46
C HIS A 7 -26.98 -36.64 2.06
N PHE A 8 -26.35 -37.39 2.97
CA PHE A 8 -25.10 -38.10 2.67
C PHE A 8 -25.34 -39.33 1.78
N THR A 9 -26.51 -39.96 1.93
CA THR A 9 -26.92 -41.13 1.16
C THR A 9 -27.56 -40.75 -0.19
N SER A 10 -28.15 -39.56 -0.30
CA SER A 10 -28.79 -39.04 -1.51
C SER A 10 -28.37 -37.59 -1.83
N PRO A 11 -27.14 -37.35 -2.33
CA PRO A 11 -26.67 -36.01 -2.59
C PRO A 11 -27.36 -35.37 -3.80
N ILE A 12 -27.58 -34.06 -3.77
CA ILE A 12 -28.17 -33.31 -4.87
C ILE A 12 -27.14 -33.17 -6.00
N LEU A 13 -27.45 -33.75 -7.16
CA LEU A 13 -26.59 -33.67 -8.35
C LEU A 13 -26.65 -32.27 -8.97
N LEU A 14 -25.50 -31.61 -9.08
CA LEU A 14 -25.38 -30.28 -9.67
C LEU A 14 -24.42 -30.26 -10.88
N PRO A 15 -24.85 -29.70 -12.04
CA PRO A 15 -24.02 -29.59 -13.22
C PRO A 15 -23.06 -28.38 -13.10
N ALA A 16 -21.76 -28.59 -13.36
CA ALA A 16 -20.71 -27.60 -13.08
C ALA A 16 -20.77 -26.33 -13.95
N ASP A 17 -21.42 -26.44 -15.11
CA ASP A 17 -21.59 -25.39 -16.10
C ASP A 17 -22.68 -24.40 -15.72
N HIS A 18 -23.60 -24.76 -14.83
CA HIS A 18 -24.67 -23.87 -14.44
C HIS A 18 -24.18 -22.71 -13.54
N PRO A 19 -24.48 -21.44 -13.86
CA PRO A 19 -23.98 -20.27 -13.12
C PRO A 19 -24.33 -20.28 -11.62
N ILE A 20 -25.45 -20.90 -11.26
CA ILE A 20 -25.89 -21.00 -9.85
C ILE A 20 -24.86 -21.75 -9.00
N VAL A 21 -24.19 -22.76 -9.55
CA VAL A 21 -23.22 -23.58 -8.82
C VAL A 21 -21.98 -22.75 -8.48
N SER A 22 -21.57 -21.85 -9.37
CA SER A 22 -20.48 -20.91 -9.07
C SER A 22 -20.85 -19.95 -7.94
N LYS A 23 -22.10 -19.46 -7.92
CA LYS A 23 -22.60 -18.59 -6.85
C LYS A 23 -22.69 -19.34 -5.51
N LEU A 24 -23.18 -20.58 -5.52
CA LEU A 24 -23.23 -21.47 -4.36
C LEU A 24 -21.83 -21.66 -3.77
N ILE A 25 -20.85 -22.07 -4.60
CA ILE A 25 -19.46 -22.27 -4.16
C ILE A 25 -18.88 -20.98 -3.56
N MET A 26 -19.14 -19.82 -4.17
CA MET A 26 -18.66 -18.53 -3.65
C MET A 26 -19.33 -18.16 -2.31
N SER A 27 -20.61 -18.48 -2.14
CA SER A 27 -21.33 -18.29 -0.88
C SER A 27 -20.74 -19.17 0.22
N GLU A 28 -20.61 -20.46 -0.02
CA GLU A 28 -20.02 -21.43 0.92
C GLU A 28 -18.57 -21.07 1.26
N HIS A 29 -17.78 -20.62 0.27
CA HIS A 29 -16.42 -20.14 0.50
C HIS A 29 -16.36 -18.95 1.47
N ARG A 30 -17.32 -18.02 1.40
CA ARG A 30 -17.41 -16.86 2.30
C ARG A 30 -17.89 -17.25 3.69
N GLN A 31 -18.88 -18.14 3.78
CA GLN A 31 -19.40 -18.66 5.05
C GLN A 31 -18.32 -19.48 5.79
N ALA A 32 -17.52 -20.26 5.07
CA ALA A 32 -16.38 -21.00 5.60
C ALA A 32 -15.11 -20.13 5.79
N HIS A 33 -15.27 -18.82 6.02
CA HIS A 33 -14.16 -17.89 6.30
C HIS A 33 -12.98 -17.98 5.32
N HIS A 34 -13.27 -18.04 4.03
CA HIS A 34 -12.27 -18.14 2.97
C HIS A 34 -11.44 -19.43 2.99
N ALA A 35 -12.01 -20.52 3.49
CA ALA A 35 -11.37 -21.82 3.49
C ALA A 35 -10.86 -22.25 2.11
N GLY A 36 -9.74 -23.00 2.14
CA GLY A 36 -9.08 -23.50 0.94
C GLY A 36 -9.91 -24.55 0.18
N PRO A 37 -9.47 -24.90 -1.04
CA PRO A 37 -10.23 -25.79 -1.93
C PRO A 37 -10.55 -27.18 -1.34
N GLN A 38 -9.68 -27.76 -0.50
CA GLN A 38 -9.94 -29.06 0.12
C GLN A 38 -11.08 -28.99 1.14
N ILE A 39 -11.04 -28.02 2.06
CA ILE A 39 -12.06 -27.87 3.09
C ILE A 39 -13.41 -27.57 2.45
N LEU A 40 -13.44 -26.67 1.48
CA LEU A 40 -14.66 -26.32 0.77
C LEU A 40 -15.25 -27.51 0.00
N MET A 41 -14.39 -28.40 -0.53
CA MET A 41 -14.84 -29.66 -1.14
C MET A 41 -15.54 -30.56 -0.13
N CYS A 42 -15.01 -30.68 1.09
CA CYS A 42 -15.61 -31.49 2.14
C CYS A 42 -16.98 -30.95 2.55
N ILE A 43 -17.10 -29.62 2.75
CA ILE A 43 -18.36 -28.95 3.08
C ILE A 43 -19.41 -29.19 2.00
N LEU A 44 -19.06 -28.92 0.72
CA LEU A 44 -20.00 -29.08 -0.39
C LEU A 44 -20.49 -30.53 -0.56
N ARG A 45 -19.63 -31.52 -0.29
CA ARG A 45 -19.96 -32.95 -0.42
C ARG A 45 -20.94 -33.47 0.62
N GLN A 46 -21.18 -32.73 1.71
CA GLN A 46 -22.20 -33.10 2.70
C GLN A 46 -23.62 -33.03 2.10
N ARG A 47 -23.84 -32.22 1.05
CA ARG A 47 -25.18 -31.98 0.48
C ARG A 47 -25.25 -32.10 -1.04
N TYR A 48 -24.12 -31.90 -1.74
CA TYR A 48 -24.10 -31.77 -3.20
C TYR A 48 -23.08 -32.69 -3.86
N TRP A 49 -23.50 -33.32 -4.97
CA TRP A 49 -22.61 -33.96 -5.91
C TRP A 49 -22.40 -33.05 -7.13
N ILE A 50 -21.38 -32.21 -7.09
CA ILE A 50 -21.07 -31.28 -8.19
C ILE A 50 -20.17 -31.98 -9.22
N THR A 51 -20.60 -32.05 -10.49
CA THR A 51 -19.74 -32.56 -11.57
C THR A 51 -18.48 -31.70 -11.72
N LYS A 52 -17.30 -32.29 -11.94
CA LYS A 52 -16.02 -31.55 -12.07
C LYS A 52 -15.73 -30.55 -10.92
N ALA A 53 -16.29 -30.79 -9.71
CA ALA A 53 -16.25 -29.86 -8.57
C ALA A 53 -14.89 -29.25 -8.31
N ARG A 54 -13.82 -30.05 -8.33
CA ARG A 54 -12.46 -29.59 -7.99
C ARG A 54 -11.97 -28.49 -8.91
N LYS A 55 -12.26 -28.61 -10.20
CA LYS A 55 -11.89 -27.61 -11.21
C LYS A 55 -12.71 -26.34 -11.01
N LEU A 56 -14.02 -26.49 -10.81
CA LEU A 56 -14.93 -25.37 -10.62
C LEU A 56 -14.57 -24.58 -9.36
N ILE A 57 -14.40 -25.25 -8.21
CA ILE A 57 -14.01 -24.63 -6.93
C ILE A 57 -12.75 -23.77 -7.09
N ARG A 58 -11.68 -24.31 -7.68
CA ARG A 58 -10.45 -23.54 -7.91
C ARG A 58 -10.68 -22.30 -8.78
N SER A 59 -11.51 -22.43 -9.82
CA SER A 59 -11.84 -21.33 -10.72
C SER A 59 -12.71 -20.24 -10.09
N VAL A 60 -13.51 -20.59 -9.07
CA VAL A 60 -14.32 -19.65 -8.30
C VAL A 60 -13.44 -18.93 -7.27
N LEU A 61 -12.63 -19.69 -6.52
CA LEU A 61 -11.76 -19.14 -5.47
C LEU A 61 -10.71 -18.16 -6.01
N ILE A 62 -10.16 -18.40 -7.21
CA ILE A 62 -9.20 -17.47 -7.82
C ILE A 62 -9.81 -16.09 -8.13
N LYS A 63 -11.14 -16.00 -8.25
CA LYS A 63 -11.89 -14.75 -8.50
C LYS A 63 -12.32 -14.05 -7.20
N CYS A 64 -12.08 -14.64 -6.03
CA CYS A 64 -12.42 -14.05 -4.75
C CYS A 64 -11.47 -12.89 -4.42
N SER A 65 -11.98 -11.66 -4.37
CA SER A 65 -11.19 -10.46 -4.14
C SER A 65 -10.45 -10.47 -2.79
N ALA A 66 -11.06 -10.99 -1.73
CA ALA A 66 -10.40 -11.14 -0.44
C ALA A 66 -9.17 -12.06 -0.54
N CYS A 67 -9.33 -13.27 -1.09
CA CYS A 67 -8.22 -14.21 -1.29
C CYS A 67 -7.14 -13.68 -2.24
N GLN A 68 -7.53 -12.92 -3.28
CA GLN A 68 -6.57 -12.26 -4.16
C GLN A 68 -5.70 -11.26 -3.40
N ARG A 69 -6.30 -10.43 -2.52
CA ARG A 69 -5.56 -9.46 -1.69
C ARG A 69 -4.62 -10.16 -0.72
N PHE A 70 -5.05 -11.24 -0.06
CA PHE A 70 -4.18 -12.02 0.83
C PHE A 70 -3.06 -12.76 0.09
N ARG A 71 -3.27 -13.13 -1.18
CA ARG A 71 -2.26 -13.77 -2.02
C ARG A 71 -1.31 -12.78 -2.70
N ALA A 72 -1.68 -11.50 -2.78
CA ALA A 72 -0.91 -10.49 -3.48
C ALA A 72 0.51 -10.42 -2.89
N LYS A 73 1.51 -10.57 -3.75
CA LYS A 73 2.91 -10.37 -3.36
C LYS A 73 3.25 -8.88 -3.48
N ALA A 74 4.24 -8.44 -2.71
CA ALA A 74 4.86 -7.14 -2.94
C ALA A 74 5.30 -7.06 -4.41
N VAL A 75 4.94 -5.97 -5.07
CA VAL A 75 5.50 -5.66 -6.39
C VAL A 75 6.95 -5.30 -6.16
N GLU A 76 7.86 -5.96 -6.87
CA GLU A 76 9.26 -5.55 -6.93
C GLU A 76 9.37 -4.47 -8.03
N PRO A 77 9.43 -3.17 -7.67
CA PRO A 77 9.58 -2.14 -8.68
C PRO A 77 10.97 -2.26 -9.32
N PRO A 78 11.10 -2.00 -10.64
CA PRO A 78 12.43 -1.87 -11.24
C PRO A 78 13.19 -0.74 -10.54
N VAL A 79 14.49 -0.93 -10.33
CA VAL A 79 15.35 0.10 -9.76
C VAL A 79 15.43 1.26 -10.76
N ALA A 80 14.84 2.39 -10.41
CA ALA A 80 14.97 3.61 -11.22
C ALA A 80 16.41 4.15 -11.13
N PRO A 81 17.00 4.63 -12.24
CA PRO A 81 18.31 5.28 -12.19
C PRO A 81 18.23 6.51 -11.28
N LEU A 82 19.33 6.79 -10.56
CA LEU A 82 19.42 8.00 -9.74
C LEU A 82 19.32 9.24 -10.65
N PRO A 83 18.63 10.31 -10.20
CA PRO A 83 18.63 11.58 -10.91
C PRO A 83 20.05 12.09 -11.14
N LYS A 84 20.30 12.70 -12.31
CA LYS A 84 21.64 13.20 -12.69
C LYS A 84 22.17 14.17 -11.63
N GLU A 85 21.28 14.98 -11.07
CA GLU A 85 21.55 15.99 -10.04
C GLU A 85 22.11 15.41 -8.74
N ARG A 86 21.95 14.10 -8.48
CA ARG A 86 22.55 13.41 -7.32
C ARG A 86 23.91 12.80 -7.61
N VAL A 87 24.31 12.69 -8.87
CA VAL A 87 25.54 11.99 -9.30
C VAL A 87 26.53 12.92 -10.00
N THR A 88 26.08 14.07 -10.48
CA THR A 88 26.96 15.13 -11.00
C THR A 88 27.50 15.98 -9.86
N MET A 89 28.81 16.22 -9.86
CA MET A 89 29.42 17.19 -8.96
C MET A 89 28.87 18.58 -9.25
N GLY A 90 28.52 19.31 -8.20
CA GLY A 90 28.00 20.67 -8.26
C GLY A 90 28.29 21.38 -6.94
N GLY A 91 27.97 22.67 -6.86
CA GLY A 91 28.11 23.47 -5.65
C GLY A 91 27.24 23.00 -4.49
N VAL A 92 27.63 23.35 -3.26
CA VAL A 92 26.92 22.98 -2.03
C VAL A 92 25.52 23.62 -2.03
N PHE A 93 24.47 22.79 -2.12
CA PHE A 93 23.05 23.16 -2.33
C PHE A 93 22.76 23.89 -3.65
N GLU A 94 23.55 23.64 -4.70
CA GLU A 94 23.20 24.04 -6.07
C GLU A 94 21.86 23.42 -6.49
N VAL A 95 21.71 22.12 -6.21
CA VAL A 95 20.42 21.43 -6.25
C VAL A 95 20.00 21.09 -4.83
N ALA A 96 18.92 21.73 -4.38
CA ALA A 96 18.37 21.53 -3.04
C ALA A 96 16.94 20.96 -3.11
N GLY A 97 16.70 19.89 -2.36
CA GLY A 97 15.35 19.46 -2.01
C GLY A 97 14.83 20.26 -0.82
N VAL A 98 13.53 20.53 -0.80
CA VAL A 98 12.88 21.25 0.30
C VAL A 98 11.72 20.41 0.82
N ASP A 99 11.64 20.28 2.13
CA ASP A 99 10.52 19.63 2.81
C ASP A 99 10.13 20.40 4.07
N LEU A 100 8.93 20.17 4.59
CA LEU A 100 8.48 20.76 5.86
C LEU A 100 8.08 19.66 6.83
N ALA A 101 8.63 19.72 8.05
CA ALA A 101 8.25 18.84 9.15
C ALA A 101 7.50 19.63 10.21
N GLY A 102 6.44 19.04 10.79
CA GLY A 102 5.79 19.63 11.96
C GLY A 102 4.43 19.00 12.30
N PRO A 103 3.64 19.67 13.18
CA PRO A 103 4.03 20.83 13.99
C PRO A 103 4.82 20.41 15.24
N LEU A 104 5.87 21.17 15.55
CA LEU A 104 6.49 21.18 16.87
C LEU A 104 5.80 22.22 17.75
N PHE A 105 5.84 22.01 19.05
CA PHE A 105 5.26 22.92 20.04
C PHE A 105 6.37 23.57 20.85
N LEU A 106 6.41 24.89 20.84
CA LEU A 106 7.28 25.66 21.72
C LEU A 106 6.73 25.63 23.17
N LYS A 107 7.53 26.14 24.12
CA LYS A 107 7.15 26.17 25.56
C LYS A 107 5.88 26.96 25.83
N ASP A 108 5.59 27.96 25.00
CA ASP A 108 4.37 28.76 25.02
C ASP A 108 3.18 28.08 24.31
N LYS A 109 3.34 26.81 23.91
CA LYS A 109 2.37 26.00 23.14
C LYS A 109 2.09 26.55 21.73
N SER A 110 2.89 27.48 21.22
CA SER A 110 2.80 27.91 19.83
C SER A 110 3.28 26.81 18.88
N LYS A 111 2.62 26.69 17.73
CA LYS A 111 2.97 25.73 16.68
C LYS A 111 4.04 26.32 15.78
N VAL A 112 5.08 25.55 15.54
CA VAL A 112 6.13 25.86 14.59
C VAL A 112 6.40 24.66 13.69
N TRP A 113 6.96 24.92 12.52
CA TRP A 113 7.38 23.91 11.56
C TRP A 113 8.85 24.13 11.25
N ILE A 114 9.52 23.04 10.89
CA ILE A 114 10.89 23.06 10.41
C ILE A 114 10.84 22.98 8.88
N VAL A 115 11.46 23.95 8.22
CA VAL A 115 11.77 23.87 6.79
C VAL A 115 13.13 23.21 6.65
N LEU A 116 13.15 22.08 5.96
CA LEU A 116 14.35 21.28 5.70
C LEU A 116 14.84 21.57 4.29
N PHE A 117 16.03 22.11 4.17
CA PHE A 117 16.76 22.19 2.91
C PHE A 117 17.78 21.07 2.87
N THR A 118 17.75 20.23 1.84
CA THR A 118 18.67 19.11 1.68
C THR A 118 19.46 19.26 0.39
N CYS A 119 20.78 19.13 0.44
CA CYS A 119 21.61 19.17 -0.76
C CYS A 119 21.58 17.81 -1.49
N ALA A 120 21.26 17.80 -2.78
CA ALA A 120 21.20 16.59 -3.59
C ALA A 120 22.57 15.89 -3.74
N VAL A 121 23.65 16.68 -3.84
CA VAL A 121 25.03 16.21 -4.07
C VAL A 121 25.69 15.74 -2.77
N TYR A 122 25.67 16.59 -1.73
CA TYR A 122 26.44 16.36 -0.49
C TYR A 122 25.62 15.79 0.67
N ARG A 123 24.30 15.64 0.52
CA ARG A 123 23.36 15.25 1.60
C ARG A 123 23.44 16.14 2.85
N ALA A 124 23.99 17.35 2.72
CA ALA A 124 23.96 18.37 3.77
C ALA A 124 22.51 18.80 4.04
N VAL A 125 22.19 19.08 5.30
CA VAL A 125 20.86 19.51 5.73
C VAL A 125 20.96 20.87 6.41
N HIS A 126 20.14 21.83 5.98
CA HIS A 126 19.96 23.12 6.63
C HIS A 126 18.52 23.24 7.13
N LEU A 127 18.36 23.67 8.38
CA LEU A 127 17.07 23.69 9.06
C LEU A 127 16.72 25.13 9.44
N GLU A 128 15.54 25.58 9.03
CA GLU A 128 14.99 26.87 9.47
C GLU A 128 13.61 26.68 10.09
N LEU A 129 13.26 27.52 11.05
CA LEU A 129 11.95 27.49 11.70
C LEU A 129 10.99 28.47 11.03
N THR A 130 9.75 28.03 10.82
CA THR A 130 8.64 28.88 10.41
C THR A 130 7.47 28.73 11.38
N THR A 131 6.76 29.83 11.63
CA THR A 131 5.54 29.85 12.46
C THR A 131 4.28 29.55 11.66
N SER A 132 4.39 29.36 10.34
CA SER A 132 3.25 29.09 9.46
C SER A 132 3.65 28.25 8.24
N LEU A 133 2.69 27.48 7.72
CA LEU A 133 2.79 26.74 6.45
C LEU A 133 2.38 27.61 5.24
N SER A 134 2.16 28.92 5.43
CA SER A 134 1.82 29.81 4.33
C SER A 134 2.99 30.00 3.37
N THR A 135 2.67 30.25 2.10
CA THR A 135 3.68 30.56 1.06
C THR A 135 4.51 31.77 1.44
N GLU A 136 3.92 32.78 2.08
CA GLU A 136 4.63 33.98 2.50
C GLU A 136 5.71 33.66 3.54
N ALA A 137 5.37 32.90 4.58
CA ALA A 137 6.32 32.50 5.61
C ALA A 137 7.44 31.62 5.02
N PHE A 138 7.10 30.72 4.09
CA PHE A 138 8.08 29.94 3.35
C PHE A 138 9.03 30.81 2.52
N LEU A 139 8.51 31.83 1.80
CA LEU A 139 9.35 32.72 0.99
C LEU A 139 10.31 33.55 1.85
N GLN A 140 9.93 33.92 3.08
CA GLN A 140 10.82 34.59 4.02
C GLN A 140 11.99 33.68 4.43
N VAL A 141 11.70 32.44 4.81
CA VAL A 141 12.71 31.40 5.11
C VAL A 141 13.61 31.12 3.90
N LEU A 142 13.04 30.97 2.70
CA LEU A 142 13.83 30.74 1.48
C LEU A 142 14.80 31.89 1.17
N ARG A 143 14.39 33.14 1.43
CA ARG A 143 15.27 34.32 1.26
C ARG A 143 16.40 34.32 2.29
N SER A 144 16.11 33.94 3.54
CA SER A 144 17.11 33.80 4.61
C SER A 144 18.17 32.76 4.22
N PHE A 145 17.73 31.55 3.87
CA PHE A 145 18.59 30.47 3.40
C PHE A 145 19.50 30.90 2.24
N ARG A 146 18.95 31.58 1.22
CA ARG A 146 19.73 32.08 0.08
C ARG A 146 20.76 33.13 0.45
N ARG A 147 20.50 33.95 1.48
CA ARG A 147 21.44 34.97 1.95
C ARG A 147 22.64 34.32 2.65
N GLU A 148 22.37 33.34 3.52
CA GLU A 148 23.42 32.60 4.24
C GLU A 148 24.30 31.79 3.27
N LYS A 149 23.69 31.21 2.23
CA LYS A 149 24.38 30.55 1.11
C LYS A 149 25.45 31.42 0.46
N ARG A 150 25.08 32.65 0.07
CA ARG A 150 25.98 33.58 -0.63
C ARG A 150 27.15 34.00 0.25
N ALA A 151 26.88 34.31 1.51
CA ALA A 151 27.93 34.65 2.49
C ALA A 151 28.98 33.53 2.68
N CYS A 152 28.61 32.26 2.46
CA CYS A 152 29.53 31.14 2.55
C CYS A 152 30.35 30.89 1.26
N GLN A 153 29.85 31.32 0.10
CA GLN A 153 30.57 31.21 -1.19
C GLN A 153 31.58 32.34 -1.41
N ASP A 154 31.31 33.53 -0.86
CA ASP A 154 32.21 34.70 -0.99
C ASP A 154 33.44 34.64 -0.06
N ASN A 155 33.54 33.61 0.80
CA ASN A 155 34.62 33.41 1.77
C ASN A 155 35.52 32.20 1.46
N LEU A 156 35.52 31.70 0.22
CA LEU A 156 36.40 30.63 -0.25
C LEU A 156 37.33 31.11 -1.38
#